data_AF-A0A3D0NIP3-F1
#
_entry.id   AF-A0A3D0NIP3-F1
#
_cell.length_a   1.000
_cell.length_b   1.000
_cell.length_c   1.000
_cell.angle_alpha   90.00
_cell.angle_beta   90.00
_cell.angle_gamma   90.00
#
_symmetry.space_group_name_H-M   'P 1'
#
loop_
_entity.id
_entity.type
_entity.pdbx_description
1 polymer ?
#
loop_
_entity_poly.entity_id
_entity_poly.type
_entity_poly.pdbx_seq_one_letter_code
_entity_poly.pdbx_strand_id
1 'polypeptide(L)'
;RPGDEAAPAFIKELVNWGAGPRAGQFLIQGGKAIAAMDGRFSVAISDLQRIAVPVLRHRVSANFQAQAEGMDTESIVQKLLEEVPPPNAEKYE
;
A
#
# COMPACT_ATOMS: atom_id res chain seq x y z
N ARG A 1 -1.77 8.59 -5.05
CA ARG A 1 -1.27 8.20 -6.41
C ARG A 1 -0.24 9.23 -6.87
N PRO A 2 0.67 8.99 -7.83
CA PRO A 2 1.70 9.98 -8.19
C PRO A 2 1.16 11.35 -8.62
N GLY A 3 -0.01 11.43 -9.27
CA GLY A 3 -0.66 12.70 -9.61
C GLY A 3 -1.53 13.32 -8.51
N ASP A 4 -1.52 12.76 -7.30
CA ASP A 4 -2.35 13.21 -6.18
C ASP A 4 -1.57 14.21 -5.31
N GLU A 5 -2.20 15.32 -4.90
CA GLU A 5 -1.55 16.31 -4.04
C GLU A 5 -1.09 15.69 -2.71
N ALA A 6 -1.91 14.80 -2.15
CA ALA A 6 -1.64 14.13 -0.87
C ALA A 6 -0.57 13.03 -0.95
N ALA A 7 -0.03 12.72 -2.13
CA ALA A 7 0.99 11.69 -2.25
C ALA A 7 2.35 12.18 -1.69
N PRO A 8 3.08 11.31 -0.98
CA PRO A 8 4.47 11.57 -0.59
C PRO A 8 5.34 11.97 -1.78
N ALA A 9 6.34 12.82 -1.55
CA ALA A 9 7.22 13.34 -2.61
C ALA A 9 7.87 12.21 -3.42
N PHE A 10 8.41 11.19 -2.75
CA PHE A 10 9.07 10.07 -3.41
C PHE A 10 8.12 9.27 -4.33
N ILE A 11 6.80 9.25 -4.05
CA ILE A 11 5.83 8.59 -4.94
C ILE A 11 5.66 9.40 -6.22
N LYS A 12 5.68 10.74 -6.14
CA LYS A 12 5.59 11.61 -7.30
C LYS A 12 6.84 11.49 -8.19
N GLU A 13 8.00 11.30 -7.56
CA GLU A 13 9.30 11.24 -8.24
C GLU A 13 9.65 9.85 -8.77
N LEU A 14 9.25 8.76 -8.11
CA LEU A 14 9.73 7.41 -8.39
C LEU A 14 8.69 6.49 -9.07
N VAL A 15 7.42 6.90 -9.14
CA VAL A 15 6.32 6.07 -9.64
C VAL A 15 5.65 6.69 -10.86
N ASN A 16 5.68 5.98 -11.99
CA ASN A 16 4.97 6.38 -13.22
C ASN A 16 3.46 6.15 -13.12
N TRP A 17 3.05 4.99 -12.59
CA TRP A 17 1.65 4.60 -12.52
C TRP A 17 1.31 4.00 -11.15
N GLY A 18 0.35 4.62 -10.48
CA GLY A 18 -0.15 4.17 -9.18
C GLY A 18 -1.25 3.11 -9.31
N ALA A 19 -1.51 2.43 -8.20
CA ALA A 19 -2.51 1.36 -8.17
C ALA A 19 -3.94 1.86 -8.47
N GLY A 20 -4.66 1.11 -9.31
CA GLY A 20 -6.07 1.34 -9.65
C GLY A 20 -7.05 0.91 -8.54
N PRO A 21 -8.36 1.17 -8.70
CA PRO A 21 -9.37 0.88 -7.68
C PRO A 21 -9.47 -0.61 -7.30
N ARG A 22 -9.11 -1.51 -8.22
CA ARG A 22 -9.03 -2.96 -7.97
C ARG A 22 -8.04 -3.29 -6.85
N ALA A 23 -6.93 -2.55 -6.73
CA ALA A 23 -5.97 -2.79 -5.65
C ALA A 23 -6.62 -2.61 -4.27
N GLY A 24 -7.39 -1.55 -4.08
CA GLY A 24 -8.13 -1.33 -2.83
C GLY A 24 -9.09 -2.46 -2.49
N GLN A 25 -9.82 -2.98 -3.48
CA GLN A 25 -10.70 -4.12 -3.29
C GLN A 25 -9.93 -5.37 -2.83
N PHE A 26 -8.79 -5.67 -3.45
CA PHE A 26 -7.96 -6.82 -3.09
C PHE A 26 -7.24 -6.65 -1.74
N LEU A 27 -6.89 -5.42 -1.33
CA LEU A 27 -6.41 -5.16 0.03
C LEU A 27 -7.48 -5.53 1.07
N ILE A 28 -8.73 -5.12 0.85
CA ILE A 28 -9.85 -5.44 1.75
C ILE A 28 -10.11 -6.96 1.79
N GLN A 29 -10.19 -7.61 0.62
CA GLN A 29 -10.45 -9.04 0.55
C GLN A 29 -9.32 -9.87 1.17
N GLY A 30 -8.07 -9.50 0.90
CA GLY A 30 -6.91 -10.15 1.50
C GLY A 30 -6.82 -9.92 3.00
N GLY A 31 -7.10 -8.71 3.49
CA GLY A 31 -7.18 -8.42 4.92
C GLY A 31 -8.26 -9.27 5.63
N LYS A 32 -9.43 -9.43 5.02
CA LYS A 32 -10.48 -10.33 5.51
C LYS A 32 -10.04 -11.78 5.54
N ALA A 33 -9.36 -12.26 4.49
CA ALA A 33 -8.85 -13.62 4.44
C ALA A 33 -7.84 -13.87 5.57
N ILE A 34 -6.90 -12.94 5.81
CA ILE A 34 -5.95 -13.02 6.90
C ILE A 34 -6.65 -13.05 8.26
N ALA A 35 -7.59 -12.13 8.51
CA ALA A 35 -8.35 -12.10 9.75
C ALA A 35 -9.13 -13.40 10.00
N ALA A 36 -9.77 -13.95 8.97
CA ALA A 36 -10.50 -15.21 9.04
C ALA A 36 -9.59 -16.41 9.32
N MET A 37 -8.41 -16.48 8.68
CA MET A 37 -7.41 -17.52 8.97
C MET A 37 -6.87 -17.44 10.39
N ASP A 38 -6.78 -16.23 10.95
CA ASP A 38 -6.39 -15.98 12.35
C ASP A 38 -7.56 -16.14 13.34
N GLY A 39 -8.75 -16.57 12.89
CA GLY A 39 -9.93 -16.77 13.74
C GLY A 39 -10.59 -15.49 14.26
N ARG A 40 -10.25 -14.33 13.69
CA ARG A 40 -10.78 -13.01 14.07
C ARG A 40 -11.96 -12.61 13.18
N PHE A 41 -12.97 -12.01 13.78
CA PHE A 41 -14.15 -11.50 13.08
C PHE A 41 -13.96 -10.10 12.47
N SER A 42 -12.87 -9.41 12.80
CA SER A 42 -12.58 -8.06 12.34
C SER A 42 -11.16 -7.95 11.78
N VAL A 43 -11.05 -7.17 10.70
CA VAL A 43 -9.79 -6.85 10.03
C VAL A 43 -9.03 -5.82 10.86
N ALA A 44 -7.77 -6.12 11.16
CA ALA A 44 -6.84 -5.19 11.79
C ALA A 44 -6.00 -4.46 10.74
N ILE A 45 -5.43 -3.31 11.10
CA ILE A 45 -4.52 -2.54 10.21
C ILE A 45 -3.32 -3.40 9.80
N SER A 46 -2.81 -4.23 10.72
CA SER A 46 -1.72 -5.17 10.46
C SER A 46 -2.04 -6.17 9.34
N ASP A 47 -3.31 -6.53 9.15
CA ASP A 47 -3.72 -7.46 8.08
C ASP A 47 -3.60 -6.79 6.70
N LEU A 48 -3.95 -5.50 6.63
CA LEU A 48 -3.77 -4.70 5.43
C LEU A 48 -2.29 -4.47 5.11
N GLN A 49 -1.46 -4.22 6.13
CA GLN A 49 -0.02 -4.10 5.97
C GLN A 49 0.61 -5.41 5.48
N ARG A 50 0.20 -6.57 6.04
CA ARG A 50 0.66 -7.90 5.60
C ARG A 50 0.35 -8.20 4.13
N ILE A 51 -0.81 -7.75 3.63
CA ILE A 51 -1.23 -8.02 2.24
C ILE A 51 -0.83 -6.92 1.24
N ALA A 52 -0.27 -5.81 1.71
CA ALA A 52 0.05 -4.66 0.86
C ALA A 52 1.04 -5.01 -0.25
N VAL A 53 2.17 -5.63 0.06
CA VAL A 53 3.19 -6.02 -0.95
C VAL A 53 2.61 -7.01 -1.97
N PRO A 54 2.00 -8.16 -1.58
CA PRO A 54 1.40 -9.09 -2.54
C PRO A 54 0.38 -8.45 -3.48
N VAL A 55 -0.41 -7.49 -3.00
CA VAL A 55 -1.44 -6.82 -3.82
C VAL A 55 -0.83 -5.76 -4.73
N LEU A 56 0.16 -4.99 -4.25
CA LEU A 56 0.64 -3.78 -4.91
C LEU A 56 1.83 -4.01 -5.85
N ARG A 57 2.67 -5.04 -5.61
CA ARG A 57 3.94 -5.26 -6.34
C ARG A 57 3.82 -5.34 -7.87
N HIS A 58 2.67 -5.79 -8.39
CA HIS A 58 2.39 -5.87 -9.83
C HIS A 58 1.31 -4.86 -10.28
N ARG A 59 0.95 -3.91 -9.41
CA ARG A 59 -0.08 -2.89 -9.67
C ARG A 59 0.47 -1.47 -9.61
N VAL A 60 1.77 -1.33 -9.36
CA VAL A 60 2.52 -0.08 -9.33
C VAL A 60 3.69 -0.22 -10.29
N SER A 61 4.00 0.83 -11.04
CA SER A 61 5.13 0.86 -11.95
C SER A 61 6.16 1.89 -11.47
N ALA A 62 7.30 1.40 -11.01
CA ALA A 62 8.48 2.21 -10.77
C ALA A 62 8.99 2.82 -12.10
N ASN A 63 9.60 3.99 -12.03
CA ASN A 63 10.19 4.65 -13.19
C ASN A 63 11.70 4.35 -13.32
N PHE A 64 12.33 4.91 -14.36
CA PHE A 64 13.75 4.67 -14.62
C PHE A 64 14.66 5.23 -13.51
N GLN A 65 14.28 6.35 -12.89
CA GLN A 65 15.02 6.92 -11.77
C GLN A 65 15.02 5.96 -10.58
N ALA A 66 13.87 5.41 -10.21
CA ALA A 66 13.77 4.41 -9.15
C ALA A 66 14.68 3.19 -9.41
N GLN A 67 14.70 2.70 -10.66
CA GLN A 67 15.59 1.61 -11.06
C GLN A 67 17.07 1.99 -10.95
N ALA A 68 17.43 3.21 -11.34
CA ALA A 68 18.80 3.73 -11.23
C ALA A 68 19.25 3.88 -9.76
N GLU A 69 18.32 4.18 -8.85
CA GLU A 69 18.53 4.22 -7.40
C GLU A 69 18.51 2.82 -6.75
N GLY A 70 18.33 1.75 -7.54
CA GLY A 70 18.26 0.38 -7.05
C GLY A 70 16.96 0.04 -6.32
N MET A 71 15.92 0.88 -6.46
CA MET A 71 14.60 0.65 -5.88
C MET A 71 13.71 -0.15 -6.84
N ASP A 72 13.23 -1.29 -6.38
CA ASP A 72 12.16 -2.03 -7.05
C ASP A 72 10.77 -1.65 -6.50
N THR A 73 9.72 -2.15 -7.15
CA THR A 73 8.34 -1.86 -6.74
C THR A 73 8.05 -2.32 -5.31
N GLU A 74 8.64 -3.44 -4.86
CA GLU A 74 8.42 -3.95 -3.50
C GLU A 74 9.05 -2.99 -2.46
N SER A 75 10.25 -2.51 -2.72
CA SER A 75 10.97 -1.53 -1.90
C SER A 75 10.19 -0.22 -1.78
N ILE A 76 9.61 0.27 -2.88
CA ILE A 76 8.75 1.47 -2.88
C ILE A 76 7.50 1.26 -2.05
N VAL A 77 6.85 0.09 -2.16
CA VAL A 77 5.65 -0.23 -1.37
C VAL A 77 6.00 -0.34 0.11
N GLN A 78 7.13 -0.96 0.46
CA GLN A 78 7.58 -1.08 1.83
C GLN A 78 7.85 0.30 2.45
N LYS A 79 8.59 1.16 1.74
CA LYS A 79 8.81 2.56 2.14
C LYS A 79 7.50 3.33 2.32
N LEU A 80 6.52 3.11 1.44
CA LEU A 80 5.20 3.73 1.56
C LEU A 80 4.47 3.31 2.83
N LEU A 81 4.58 2.04 3.25
CA LEU A 81 3.96 1.55 4.49
C LEU A 81 4.62 2.11 5.74
N GLU A 82 5.90 2.46 5.68
CA GLU A 82 6.65 3.09 6.77
C GLU A 82 6.33 4.58 6.89
N GLU A 83 6.11 5.27 5.77
CA GLU A 83 5.86 6.71 5.73
C GLU A 83 4.38 7.06 5.97
N VAL A 84 3.44 6.19 5.61
CA VAL A 84 2.01 6.42 5.81
C VAL A 84 1.60 5.95 7.22
N PRO A 85 1.23 6.87 8.13
CA PRO A 85 0.82 6.47 9.47
C PRO A 85 -0.51 5.70 9.43
N PRO A 86 -0.75 4.80 10.41
CA PRO A 86 -2.06 4.21 10.58
C PRO A 86 -3.11 5.31 10.80
N PRO A 87 -4.35 5.12 10.31
CA PRO A 87 -5.41 6.10 10.49
C PRO A 87 -5.63 6.37 11.99
N ASN A 88 -5.73 7.65 12.35
CA ASN A 88 -6.10 8.06 13.70
C ASN A 88 -7.56 7.68 13.92
N ALA A 89 -7.82 6.65 14.72
CA ALA A 89 -9.16 6.27 15.10
C ALA A 89 -9.64 7.23 16.19
N GLU A 90 -10.05 8.45 15.80
CA GLU A 90 -10.95 9.21 16.65
C GLU A 90 -12.18 8.34 16.87
N LYS A 91 -12.32 7.83 18.10
CA LYS A 91 -13.54 7.14 18.51
C LYS A 91 -14.67 8.14 18.31
N TYR A 92 -15.64 7.78 17.49
CA TYR A 92 -16.92 8.49 17.48
C TYR A 92 -17.44 8.46 18.93
N GLU A 93 -17.47 9.62 19.59
CA GLU A 93 -18.15 9.81 20.88
C GLU A 93 -19.66 9.65 20.73
#